data_AF-A0A919G2W8-F1
#
_entry.id   AF-A0A919G2W8-F1
#
_cell.length_a   1.000
_cell.length_b   1.000
_cell.length_c   1.000
_cell.angle_alpha   90.00
_cell.angle_beta   90.00
_cell.angle_gamma   90.00
#
_symmetry.space_group_name_H-M   'P 1'
#
loop_
_entity.id
_entity.type
_entity.pdbx_description
1 polymer ?
#
loop_
_entity_poly.entity_id
_entity_poly.type
_entity_poly.pdbx_seq_one_letter_code
_entity_poly.pdbx_strand_id
1 'polypeptide(L)'
;MEAEAVCLYTYECRLVPGLLQTKAYARASFLNQVPALEDEQIEAQLAARLERQRLLRERPNTSYSFILEEHVLLRRIGGDTVASELVGHLLDVSRLRNVEIQIMPVVREDHAGLHGPLQLLETQEHRWFAYVEGQESGQFITDPNVVSTLQRRYARMRSQALSLQDSLDLLQRMRG
;
A
#
# COMPACT_ATOMS: atom_id res chain seq x y z
N MET A 1 6.56 10.44 -9.57
CA MET A 1 5.63 10.79 -8.47
C MET A 1 6.25 10.50 -7.12
N GLU A 2 6.37 9.25 -6.68
CA GLU A 2 6.91 8.89 -5.35
C GLU A 2 8.30 9.49 -5.07
N ALA A 3 9.15 9.58 -6.09
CA ALA A 3 10.50 10.15 -6.01
C ALA A 3 10.57 11.67 -5.82
N GLU A 4 9.44 12.39 -5.87
CA GLU A 4 9.38 13.84 -5.63
C GLU A 4 8.47 14.19 -4.45
N ALA A 5 7.87 13.17 -3.83
CA ALA A 5 6.96 13.31 -2.72
C ALA A 5 7.68 13.71 -1.42
N VAL A 6 7.08 14.62 -0.68
CA VAL A 6 7.37 14.81 0.76
C VAL A 6 6.44 13.95 1.63
N CYS A 7 5.23 13.67 1.13
CA CYS A 7 4.26 12.76 1.73
C CYS A 7 3.66 11.84 0.66
N LEU A 8 3.52 10.55 0.98
CA LEU A 8 2.80 9.57 0.17
C LEU A 8 1.85 8.78 1.05
N TYR A 9 0.56 8.94 0.82
CA TYR A 9 -0.50 8.24 1.55
C TYR A 9 -1.17 7.25 0.61
N THR A 10 -1.29 6.00 1.03
CA THR A 10 -1.83 4.92 0.21
C THR A 10 -2.86 4.13 1.01
N TYR A 11 -4.06 4.02 0.46
CA TYR A 11 -5.04 3.03 0.87
C TYR A 11 -5.11 1.96 -0.22
N GLU A 12 -4.95 0.70 0.19
CA GLU A 12 -5.13 -0.44 -0.70
C GLU A 12 -6.05 -1.49 -0.09
N CYS A 13 -7.01 -1.89 -0.91
CA CYS A 13 -8.04 -2.86 -0.57
C CYS A 13 -8.01 -4.11 -1.43
N ARG A 14 -7.09 -4.19 -2.40
CA ARG A 14 -7.04 -5.30 -3.35
C ARG A 14 -5.80 -6.18 -3.16
N LEU A 15 -4.66 -5.55 -2.88
CA LEU A 15 -3.35 -6.20 -2.73
C LEU A 15 -2.44 -5.37 -1.83
N VAL A 16 -1.38 -5.97 -1.28
CA VAL A 16 -0.36 -5.22 -0.54
C VAL A 16 0.34 -4.25 -1.51
N PRO A 17 0.43 -2.94 -1.22
CA PRO A 17 1.06 -1.94 -2.07
C PRO A 17 2.45 -2.36 -2.52
N GLY A 18 2.80 -2.06 -3.77
CA GLY A 18 4.08 -2.48 -4.36
C GLY A 18 5.32 -2.10 -3.54
N LEU A 19 5.28 -0.99 -2.80
CA LEU A 19 6.35 -0.55 -1.89
C LEU A 19 6.54 -1.45 -0.66
N LEU A 20 5.54 -2.27 -0.32
CA LEU A 20 5.50 -3.13 0.86
C LEU A 20 5.52 -4.64 0.52
N GLN A 21 5.63 -5.00 -0.77
CA GLN A 21 5.61 -6.40 -1.19
C GLN A 21 6.96 -7.08 -0.98
N THR A 22 6.98 -8.37 -0.64
CA THR A 22 8.20 -9.17 -0.82
C THR A 22 8.33 -9.61 -2.27
N LYS A 23 9.53 -10.04 -2.69
CA LYS A 23 9.74 -10.59 -4.05
C LYS A 23 8.80 -11.79 -4.30
N ALA A 24 8.63 -12.66 -3.31
CA ALA A 24 7.77 -13.83 -3.41
C ALA A 24 6.30 -13.45 -3.56
N TYR A 25 5.80 -12.49 -2.78
CA TYR A 25 4.41 -12.00 -2.90
C TYR A 25 4.17 -11.32 -4.25
N ALA A 26 5.10 -10.45 -4.68
CA ALA A 26 4.99 -9.77 -5.97
C ALA A 26 4.93 -10.77 -7.13
N ARG A 27 5.80 -11.80 -7.11
CA ARG A 27 5.79 -12.87 -8.12
C ARG A 27 4.47 -13.63 -8.12
N ALA A 28 3.98 -14.04 -6.94
CA ALA A 28 2.71 -14.73 -6.82
C ALA A 28 1.53 -13.87 -7.32
N SER A 29 1.55 -12.56 -7.08
CA SER A 29 0.54 -11.64 -7.62
C SER A 29 0.56 -11.57 -9.15
N PHE A 30 1.74 -11.55 -9.78
CA PHE A 30 1.85 -11.50 -11.24
C PHE A 30 1.39 -12.78 -11.93
N LEU A 31 1.58 -13.94 -11.30
CA LEU A 31 1.10 -15.21 -11.84
C LEU A 31 -0.44 -15.29 -11.94
N ASN A 32 -1.16 -14.39 -11.28
CA ASN A 32 -2.61 -14.28 -11.35
C ASN A 32 -3.11 -13.26 -12.40
N GLN A 33 -2.20 -12.66 -13.18
CA GLN A 33 -2.58 -11.71 -14.22
C GLN A 33 -3.33 -12.38 -15.38
N VAL A 34 -4.26 -11.63 -15.96
CA VAL A 34 -5.06 -12.07 -17.11
C VAL A 34 -4.98 -10.99 -18.20
N PRO A 35 -4.43 -11.30 -19.40
CA PRO A 35 -3.82 -12.57 -19.79
C PRO A 35 -2.55 -12.90 -19.00
N ALA A 36 -2.17 -14.18 -19.00
CA ALA A 36 -0.96 -14.62 -18.33
C ALA A 36 0.28 -13.91 -18.91
N LEU A 37 1.18 -13.49 -18.02
CA LEU A 37 2.44 -12.86 -18.39
C LEU A 37 3.51 -13.92 -18.69
N GLU A 38 4.42 -13.60 -19.61
CA GLU A 38 5.62 -14.38 -19.86
C GLU A 38 6.63 -14.21 -18.71
N ASP A 39 7.52 -15.17 -18.52
CA ASP A 39 8.50 -15.16 -17.42
C ASP A 39 9.41 -13.92 -17.47
N GLU A 40 9.84 -13.50 -18.66
CA GLU A 40 10.64 -12.30 -18.86
C GLU A 40 9.89 -11.02 -18.44
N GLN A 41 8.58 -10.96 -18.70
CA GLN A 41 7.73 -9.83 -18.29
C GLN A 41 7.60 -9.78 -16.77
N ILE A 42 7.45 -10.95 -16.12
CA ILE A 42 7.40 -11.06 -14.66
C ILE A 42 8.70 -10.57 -14.04
N GLU A 43 9.86 -11.04 -14.51
CA GLU A 43 11.16 -10.63 -13.97
C GLU A 43 11.43 -9.13 -14.18
N ALA A 44 11.08 -8.57 -15.34
CA ALA A 44 11.19 -7.14 -15.59
C ALA A 44 10.33 -6.30 -14.62
N GLN A 45 9.08 -6.73 -14.37
CA GLN A 45 8.21 -6.03 -13.43
C GLN A 45 8.66 -6.21 -11.97
N LEU A 46 9.24 -7.36 -11.61
CA LEU A 46 9.85 -7.59 -10.29
C LEU A 46 11.05 -6.66 -10.07
N ALA A 47 11.93 -6.51 -11.06
CA ALA A 47 13.07 -5.59 -10.95
C ALA A 47 12.61 -4.14 -10.72
N ALA A 48 11.63 -3.68 -11.51
CA ALA A 48 11.05 -2.35 -11.33
C ALA A 48 10.31 -2.17 -9.98
N ARG A 49 9.80 -3.25 -9.38
CA ARG A 49 9.20 -3.25 -8.04
C ARG A 49 10.28 -3.05 -6.97
N LEU A 50 11.35 -3.83 -7.04
CA LEU A 50 12.44 -3.83 -6.06
C LEU A 50 13.19 -2.50 -6.04
N GLU A 51 13.48 -1.92 -7.20
CA GLU A 51 14.13 -0.60 -7.26
C GLU A 51 13.27 0.48 -6.60
N ARG A 52 11.94 0.44 -6.76
CA ARG A 52 11.04 1.40 -6.10
C ARG A 52 10.97 1.23 -4.59
N GLN A 53 11.09 0.02 -4.06
CA GLN A 53 11.05 -0.20 -2.62
C GLN A 53 12.21 0.46 -1.87
N ARG A 54 13.33 0.69 -2.55
CA ARG A 54 14.49 1.39 -1.99
C ARG A 54 14.14 2.80 -1.51
N LEU A 55 13.12 3.43 -2.12
CA LEU A 55 12.64 4.76 -1.75
C LEU A 55 12.28 4.87 -0.26
N LEU A 56 11.71 3.83 0.35
CA LEU A 56 11.35 3.84 1.77
C LEU A 56 12.56 4.08 2.68
N ARG A 57 13.75 3.61 2.28
CA ARG A 57 14.99 3.71 3.05
C ARG A 57 15.89 4.86 2.58
N GLU A 58 15.93 5.11 1.28
CA GLU A 58 16.76 6.16 0.68
C GLU A 58 16.18 7.57 0.89
N ARG A 59 14.89 7.67 1.26
CA ARG A 59 14.21 8.94 1.56
C ARG A 59 13.68 8.99 3.00
N PRO A 60 14.55 9.05 4.01
CA PRO A 60 14.13 9.04 5.41
C PRO A 60 13.31 10.28 5.82
N ASN A 61 13.29 11.34 5.00
CA ASN A 61 12.52 12.56 5.23
C ASN A 61 11.17 12.58 4.49
N THR A 62 10.84 11.56 3.70
CA THR A 62 9.53 11.42 3.06
C THR A 62 8.61 10.61 3.97
N SER A 63 7.44 11.13 4.30
CA SER A 63 6.45 10.44 5.13
C SER A 63 5.62 9.47 4.29
N TYR A 64 5.63 8.19 4.63
CA TYR A 64 4.83 7.15 4.00
C TYR A 64 3.76 6.67 4.97
N SER A 65 2.50 6.72 4.55
CA SER A 65 1.36 6.20 5.33
C SER A 65 0.59 5.19 4.50
N PHE A 66 0.42 3.98 5.04
CA PHE A 66 -0.26 2.89 4.38
C PHE A 66 -1.44 2.43 5.23
N ILE A 67 -2.61 2.35 4.61
CA ILE A 67 -3.79 1.69 5.18
C ILE A 67 -4.08 0.46 4.31
N LEU A 68 -3.97 -0.72 4.91
CA LEU A 68 -4.18 -2.00 4.22
C LEU A 68 -5.44 -2.66 4.75
N GLU A 69 -6.27 -3.18 3.87
CA GLU A 69 -7.35 -4.07 4.29
C GLU A 69 -6.80 -5.37 4.89
N GLU A 70 -7.27 -5.75 6.07
CA GLU A 70 -6.88 -6.99 6.76
C GLU A 70 -7.06 -8.22 5.86
N HIS A 71 -8.14 -8.25 5.08
CA HIS A 71 -8.47 -9.37 4.21
C HIS A 71 -7.41 -9.62 3.12
N VAL A 72 -6.63 -8.60 2.74
CA VAL A 72 -5.53 -8.76 1.77
C VAL A 72 -4.46 -9.71 2.31
N LEU A 73 -4.19 -9.67 3.61
CA LEU A 73 -3.25 -10.58 4.27
C LEU A 73 -3.86 -11.97 4.45
N LEU A 74 -5.18 -12.04 4.71
CA LEU A 74 -5.91 -13.31 4.88
C LEU A 74 -6.01 -14.13 3.59
N ARG A 75 -5.92 -13.52 2.41
CA ARG A 75 -5.92 -14.24 1.11
C ARG A 75 -4.70 -15.15 0.92
N ARG A 76 -3.59 -14.89 1.64
CA ARG A 76 -2.33 -15.66 1.58
C ARG A 76 -1.88 -15.94 0.14
N ILE A 77 -1.83 -14.90 -0.69
CA ILE A 77 -1.39 -15.01 -2.09
C ILE A 77 0.03 -15.59 -2.13
N GLY A 78 0.19 -16.71 -2.86
CA GLY A 78 1.45 -17.46 -2.92
C GLY A 78 1.62 -18.53 -1.83
N GLY A 79 0.65 -18.70 -0.93
CA GLY A 79 0.65 -19.72 0.12
C GLY A 79 1.21 -19.23 1.46
N ASP A 80 1.20 -20.12 2.45
CA ASP A 80 1.52 -19.79 3.85
C ASP A 80 2.94 -19.26 4.05
N THR A 81 3.93 -19.84 3.37
CA THR A 81 5.32 -19.37 3.43
C THR A 81 5.45 -17.93 2.95
N VAL A 82 4.80 -17.60 1.83
CA VAL A 82 4.83 -16.25 1.26
C VAL A 82 4.09 -15.26 2.16
N ALA A 83 2.96 -15.68 2.74
CA ALA A 83 2.22 -14.86 3.70
C ALA A 83 3.05 -14.58 4.96
N SER A 84 3.72 -15.59 5.52
CA SER A 84 4.58 -15.43 6.69
C SER A 84 5.77 -14.50 6.41
N GLU A 85 6.44 -14.68 5.26
CA GLU A 85 7.51 -13.79 4.79
C GLU A 85 7.02 -12.34 4.65
N LEU A 86 5.84 -12.15 4.03
CA LEU A 86 5.24 -10.84 3.85
C LEU A 86 4.94 -10.16 5.17
N VAL A 87 4.31 -10.85 6.12
CA VAL A 87 4.02 -10.28 7.45
C VAL A 87 5.31 -9.93 8.18
N GLY A 88 6.33 -10.79 8.12
CA GLY A 88 7.66 -10.48 8.65
C GLY A 88 8.25 -9.20 8.04
N HIS A 89 8.17 -9.06 6.72
CA HIS A 89 8.63 -7.88 6.00
C HIS A 89 7.87 -6.60 6.41
N LEU A 90 6.54 -6.67 6.54
CA LEU A 90 5.73 -5.53 6.99
C LEU A 90 6.15 -5.06 8.39
N LEU A 91 6.41 -6.01 9.30
CA LEU A 91 6.91 -5.72 10.66
C LEU A 91 8.31 -5.11 10.67
N ASP A 92 9.15 -5.43 9.70
CA ASP A 92 10.49 -4.84 9.57
C ASP A 92 10.42 -3.43 8.96
N VAL A 93 9.57 -3.23 7.96
CA VAL A 93 9.35 -1.93 7.32
C VAL A 93 8.67 -0.95 8.27
N SER A 94 7.75 -1.41 9.12
CA SER A 94 7.10 -0.57 10.14
C SER A 94 8.05 -0.05 11.23
N ARG A 95 9.30 -0.55 11.29
CA ARG A 95 10.35 0.00 12.18
C ARG A 95 11.01 1.25 11.61
N LEU A 96 10.80 1.56 10.33
CA LEU A 96 11.31 2.76 9.71
C LEU A 96 10.55 3.99 10.25
N ARG A 97 11.30 5.01 10.70
CA ARG A 97 10.73 6.21 11.33
C ARG A 97 9.82 7.04 10.42
N ASN A 98 9.89 6.80 9.12
CA ASN A 98 9.16 7.50 8.08
C ASN A 98 8.03 6.66 7.48
N VAL A 99 7.73 5.48 8.04
CA VAL A 99 6.69 4.58 7.54
C VAL A 99 5.66 4.28 8.62
N GLU A 100 4.40 4.55 8.32
CA GLU A 100 3.23 4.18 9.12
C GLU A 100 2.43 3.11 8.38
N ILE A 101 2.10 2.01 9.05
CA ILE A 101 1.24 0.95 8.52
C ILE A 101 0.07 0.76 9.48
N GLN A 102 -1.14 0.95 8.98
CA GLN A 102 -2.38 0.65 9.68
C GLN A 102 -3.17 -0.43 8.94
N ILE A 103 -3.82 -1.30 9.70
CA ILE A 103 -4.70 -2.34 9.17
C ILE A 103 -6.16 -1.90 9.34
N MET A 104 -6.93 -1.90 8.26
CA MET A 104 -8.39 -1.78 8.29
C MET A 104 -8.98 -3.16 8.63
N PRO A 105 -9.70 -3.31 9.76
CA PRO A 105 -10.28 -4.59 10.16
C PRO A 105 -11.30 -5.11 9.15
N VAL A 106 -11.39 -6.45 9.00
CA VAL A 106 -12.42 -7.08 8.15
C VAL A 106 -13.83 -6.74 8.61
N VAL A 107 -14.08 -6.77 9.93
CA VAL A 107 -15.41 -6.51 10.49
C VAL A 107 -15.49 -5.05 10.89
N ARG A 108 -16.15 -4.26 10.04
CA ARG A 108 -16.37 -2.84 10.29
C ARG A 108 -17.71 -2.37 9.70
N GLU A 109 -18.53 -1.73 10.53
CA GLU A 109 -19.86 -1.25 10.12
C GLU A 109 -19.80 0.07 9.33
N ASP A 110 -18.76 0.88 9.53
CA ASP A 110 -18.57 2.15 8.86
C ASP A 110 -17.22 2.20 8.12
N HIS A 111 -17.24 2.32 6.79
CA HIS A 111 -16.02 2.25 6.00
C HIS A 111 -15.99 3.28 4.85
N ALA A 112 -14.99 4.15 4.86
CA ALA A 112 -14.85 5.24 3.88
C ALA A 112 -14.09 4.84 2.59
N GLY A 113 -13.53 3.62 2.53
CA GLY A 113 -12.70 3.09 1.44
C GLY A 113 -13.46 2.36 0.33
N LEU A 114 -14.80 2.36 0.36
CA LEU A 114 -15.64 1.54 -0.53
C LEU A 114 -15.49 1.84 -2.03
N HIS A 115 -14.87 2.95 -2.43
CA HIS A 115 -14.65 3.26 -3.85
C HIS A 115 -13.30 2.74 -4.39
N GLY A 116 -12.59 1.94 -3.61
CA GLY A 116 -11.37 1.30 -4.05
C GLY A 116 -10.10 2.03 -3.61
N PRO A 117 -8.95 1.71 -4.23
CA PRO A 117 -7.65 2.21 -3.83
C PRO A 117 -7.54 3.73 -3.99
N LEU A 118 -6.70 4.33 -3.16
CA LEU A 118 -6.43 5.77 -3.20
C LEU A 118 -4.97 6.02 -2.88
N GLN A 119 -4.31 6.83 -3.70
CA GLN A 119 -3.02 7.42 -3.40
C GLN A 119 -3.12 8.93 -3.35
N LEU A 120 -2.55 9.54 -2.32
CA LEU A 120 -2.38 10.98 -2.20
C LEU A 120 -0.89 11.30 -2.08
N LEU A 121 -0.47 12.35 -2.75
CA LEU A 121 0.91 12.78 -2.76
C LEU A 121 1.01 14.29 -2.57
N GLU A 122 1.95 14.71 -1.75
CA GLU A 122 2.35 16.11 -1.58
C GLU A 122 3.74 16.34 -2.16
N THR A 123 3.93 17.41 -2.94
CA THR A 123 5.26 17.82 -3.45
C THR A 123 5.97 18.77 -2.50
N GLN A 124 7.23 19.08 -2.78
CA GLN A 124 8.01 20.06 -2.01
C GLN A 124 7.42 21.48 -2.06
N GLU A 125 6.61 21.80 -3.08
CA GLU A 125 5.88 23.08 -3.15
C GLU A 125 4.49 23.01 -2.47
N HIS A 126 4.23 22.01 -1.62
CA HIS A 126 2.97 21.81 -0.90
C HIS A 126 1.74 21.65 -1.80
N ARG A 127 1.96 21.17 -3.03
CA ARG A 127 0.86 20.83 -3.95
C ARG A 127 0.45 19.39 -3.75
N TRP A 128 -0.86 19.20 -3.60
CA TRP A 128 -1.44 17.88 -3.43
C TRP A 128 -2.00 17.34 -4.73
N PHE A 129 -1.74 16.06 -4.95
CA PHE A 129 -2.22 15.28 -6.07
C PHE A 129 -2.88 14.01 -5.55
N ALA A 130 -3.84 13.49 -6.31
CA ALA A 130 -4.41 12.18 -6.05
C ALA A 130 -4.26 11.28 -7.27
N TYR A 131 -4.10 9.99 -7.00
CA TYR A 131 -4.20 8.95 -8.00
C TYR A 131 -5.21 7.90 -7.51
N VAL A 132 -6.19 7.60 -8.37
CA VAL A 132 -7.17 6.54 -8.13
C VAL A 132 -7.05 5.53 -9.25
N GLU A 133 -6.90 4.26 -8.87
CA GLU A 133 -6.59 3.17 -9.79
C GLU A 133 -7.82 2.29 -10.03
N GLY A 134 -8.18 2.14 -11.30
CA GLY A 134 -9.09 1.11 -11.81
C GLY A 134 -8.31 -0.12 -12.28
N GLN A 135 -8.97 -1.05 -12.97
CA GLN A 135 -8.32 -2.29 -13.43
C GLN A 135 -7.37 -2.05 -14.63
N GLU A 136 -7.81 -1.28 -15.61
CA GLU A 136 -7.07 -0.99 -16.85
C GLU A 136 -6.89 0.52 -17.08
N SER A 137 -7.18 1.33 -16.07
CA SER A 137 -7.06 2.78 -16.13
C SER A 137 -6.77 3.34 -14.75
N GLY A 138 -6.14 4.51 -14.72
CA GLY A 138 -5.97 5.29 -13.50
C GLY A 138 -6.26 6.75 -13.80
N GLN A 139 -6.76 7.47 -12.81
CA GLN A 139 -7.00 8.90 -12.93
C GLN A 139 -6.01 9.65 -12.06
N PHE A 140 -5.21 10.49 -12.70
CA PHE A 140 -4.37 11.47 -12.02
C PHE A 140 -5.15 12.77 -11.85
N ILE A 141 -5.35 13.18 -10.60
CA ILE A 141 -6.26 14.25 -10.23
C ILE A 141 -5.46 15.42 -9.67
N THR A 142 -5.63 16.58 -10.29
CA THR A 142 -4.98 17.84 -9.92
C THR A 142 -5.97 18.89 -9.42
N ASP A 143 -7.29 18.67 -9.59
CA ASP A 143 -8.33 19.60 -9.12
C ASP A 143 -8.31 19.66 -7.58
N PRO A 144 -8.00 20.83 -6.98
CA PRO A 144 -7.90 20.98 -5.53
C PRO A 144 -9.18 20.63 -4.78
N ASN A 145 -10.37 20.82 -5.38
CA ASN A 145 -11.64 20.51 -4.73
C ASN A 145 -11.84 19.00 -4.60
N VAL A 146 -11.47 18.25 -5.65
CA VAL A 146 -11.53 16.79 -5.65
C VAL A 146 -10.47 16.22 -4.72
N VAL A 147 -9.23 16.71 -4.81
CA VAL A 147 -8.12 16.28 -3.95
C VAL A 147 -8.45 16.53 -2.47
N SER A 148 -9.00 17.69 -2.12
CA SER A 148 -9.45 17.99 -0.75
C SER A 148 -10.49 16.99 -0.23
N THR A 149 -11.41 16.56 -1.10
CA THR A 149 -12.41 15.54 -0.75
C THR A 149 -11.76 14.18 -0.52
N LEU A 150 -10.78 13.80 -1.33
CA LEU A 150 -10.02 12.55 -1.17
C LEU A 150 -9.14 12.56 0.07
N GLN A 151 -8.53 13.70 0.43
CA GLN A 151 -7.80 13.86 1.69
C GLN A 151 -8.72 13.65 2.91
N ARG A 152 -9.92 14.24 2.91
CA ARG A 152 -10.91 13.99 3.98
C ARG A 152 -11.33 12.53 4.05
N ARG A 153 -11.48 11.86 2.91
CA ARG A 153 -11.77 10.43 2.85
C ARG A 153 -10.64 9.60 3.44
N TYR A 154 -9.39 9.89 3.08
CA TYR A 154 -8.22 9.22 3.64
C TYR A 154 -8.12 9.43 5.15
N ALA A 155 -8.31 10.67 5.63
CA ALA A 155 -8.31 10.97 7.06
C ALA A 155 -9.38 10.16 7.83
N ARG A 156 -10.58 10.01 7.25
CA ARG A 156 -11.63 9.16 7.81
C ARG A 156 -11.24 7.68 7.81
N MET A 157 -10.64 7.17 6.73
CA MET A 157 -10.10 5.80 6.73
C MET A 157 -9.04 5.62 7.81
N ARG A 158 -8.19 6.62 8.05
CA ARG A 158 -7.15 6.58 9.08
C ARG A 158 -7.69 6.45 10.50
N SER A 159 -8.81 7.12 10.79
CA SER A 159 -9.51 6.99 12.07
C SER A 159 -10.33 5.69 12.19
N GLN A 160 -10.60 5.05 11.06
CA GLN A 160 -11.32 3.79 10.96
C GLN A 160 -10.38 2.57 10.98
N ALA A 161 -9.14 2.73 10.53
CA ALA A 161 -8.14 1.69 10.67
C ALA A 161 -7.74 1.50 12.14
N LEU A 162 -7.19 0.33 12.46
CA LEU A 162 -6.56 0.07 13.75
C LEU A 162 -5.48 1.12 14.04
N SER A 163 -5.20 1.37 15.32
CA SER A 163 -4.05 2.19 15.69
C SER A 163 -2.75 1.56 15.17
N LEU A 164 -1.67 2.33 15.11
CA LEU A 164 -0.36 1.79 14.70
C LEU A 164 0.05 0.61 15.58
N GLN A 165 -0.17 0.71 16.90
CA GLN A 165 0.16 -0.36 17.83
C GLN A 165 -0.73 -1.60 17.62
N ASP A 166 -2.04 -1.42 17.52
CA ASP A 166 -2.97 -2.56 17.32
C ASP A 166 -2.74 -3.25 15.97
N SER A 167 -2.31 -2.48 14.96
CA SER A 167 -1.90 -3.01 13.65
C SER A 167 -0.64 -3.87 13.76
N LEU A 168 0.35 -3.43 14.53
CA LEU A 168 1.55 -4.23 14.82
C LEU A 168 1.21 -5.51 15.59
N ASP A 169 0.35 -5.40 16.61
CA ASP A 169 -0.06 -6.55 17.43
C ASP A 169 -0.86 -7.56 16.60
N LEU A 170 -1.69 -7.10 15.64
CA LEU A 170 -2.36 -7.97 14.68
C LEU A 170 -1.36 -8.67 13.75
N LEU A 171 -0.41 -7.93 13.17
CA LEU A 171 0.63 -8.50 12.30
C LEU A 171 1.49 -9.53 13.06
N GLN A 172 1.86 -9.25 14.31
CA GLN A 172 2.60 -10.20 15.15
C GLN A 172 1.81 -11.50 15.37
N ARG A 173 0.52 -11.40 15.68
CA ARG A 173 -0.38 -12.57 15.81
C ARG A 173 -0.52 -13.35 14.51
N MET A 174 -0.57 -12.68 13.36
CA MET A 174 -0.64 -13.33 12.05
C MET A 174 0.64 -14.11 11.70
N ARG A 175 1.80 -13.67 12.19
CA ARG A 175 3.08 -14.33 11.93
C ARG A 175 3.20 -15.69 12.64
N GLY A 176 2.51 -15.86 13.77
CA GLY A 176 2.70 -16.97 14.70
C GLY A 176 3.44 -16.52 15.95
#